data_AF-D4GRA1-F1
#
_entry.id   AF-D4GRA1-F1
#
_cell.length_a   1.000
_cell.length_b   1.000
_cell.length_c   1.000
_cell.angle_alpha   90.00
_cell.angle_beta   90.00
_cell.angle_gamma   90.00
#
_symmetry.space_group_name_H-M   'P 1'
#
loop_
_entity.id
_entity.type
_entity.pdbx_description
1 polymer ?
#
loop_
_entity_poly.entity_id
_entity_poly.type
_entity_poly.pdbx_seq_one_letter_code
_entity_poly.pdbx_strand_id
1 'polypeptide(L)'
;MRARFDSSYIRSELERIGQQLDNPLTVFLIGGGSMAFRGLKETTKDIDLIVSSGDDLSQLQAVLLELGYDIVREPDEEYEELGAQRIFENDDGCRIDVFNQQVIGKLILSSGIRERSERYLDPGNLVVELVSPEDIFLFKAVAGRVDDIEDMFSLMQTGLEFDVVEAELETQVELLEQELFVTYVNEALTDLTEQHNVTTPLHGPVAEITERVYEELEVLHALDEPKSVADLQQELDWPAADVQEIVRRLEEKDTVAVTDGRVERRSTTI
;
A
#
# COMPACT_ATOMS: atom_id res chain seq x y z
N MET A 1 -24.40 -7.33 -5.19
CA MET A 1 -23.62 -7.51 -3.94
C MET A 1 -22.69 -8.69 -4.18
N ARG A 2 -21.37 -8.54 -3.98
CA ARG A 2 -20.41 -9.63 -4.20
C ARG A 2 -20.57 -10.72 -3.14
N ALA A 3 -20.27 -11.97 -3.50
CA ALA A 3 -20.21 -13.08 -2.57
C ALA A 3 -19.20 -12.79 -1.45
N ARG A 4 -19.38 -13.46 -0.30
CA ARG A 4 -18.50 -13.33 0.86
C ARG A 4 -18.10 -14.70 1.35
N PHE A 5 -16.83 -14.83 1.73
CA PHE A 5 -16.16 -16.09 2.04
C PHE A 5 -15.56 -16.02 3.44
N ASP A 6 -15.77 -17.07 4.23
CA ASP A 6 -15.22 -17.20 5.58
C ASP A 6 -13.81 -17.82 5.55
N SER A 7 -13.17 -17.89 6.71
CA SER A 7 -11.82 -18.47 6.84
C SER A 7 -11.74 -19.95 6.44
N SER A 8 -12.84 -20.70 6.50
CA SER A 8 -12.86 -22.10 6.08
C SER A 8 -12.79 -22.25 4.56
N TYR A 9 -13.50 -21.38 3.84
CA TYR A 9 -13.43 -21.31 2.38
C TYR A 9 -12.05 -20.83 1.90
N ILE A 10 -11.51 -19.77 2.52
CA ILE A 10 -10.18 -19.26 2.19
C ILE A 10 -9.13 -20.35 2.37
N ARG A 11 -9.20 -21.11 3.47
CA ARG A 11 -8.32 -22.26 3.72
C ARG A 11 -8.45 -23.31 2.63
N SER A 12 -9.66 -23.68 2.22
CA SER A 12 -9.84 -24.71 1.19
C SER A 12 -9.26 -24.29 -0.16
N GLU A 13 -9.38 -23.02 -0.55
CA GLU A 13 -8.77 -22.54 -1.79
C GLU A 13 -7.23 -22.56 -1.70
N LEU A 14 -6.64 -22.11 -0.59
CA LEU A 14 -5.19 -22.16 -0.39
C LEU A 14 -4.66 -23.60 -0.35
N GLU A 15 -5.41 -24.54 0.22
CA GLU A 15 -5.08 -25.97 0.21
C GLU A 15 -5.13 -26.57 -1.21
N ARG A 16 -6.13 -26.20 -2.02
CA ARG A 16 -6.23 -26.62 -3.43
C ARG A 16 -5.06 -26.09 -4.25
N ILE A 17 -4.69 -24.82 -4.07
CA ILE A 17 -3.51 -24.20 -4.72
C ILE A 17 -2.25 -24.96 -4.31
N GLY A 18 -2.06 -25.18 -3.01
CA GLY A 18 -0.89 -25.86 -2.46
C GLY A 18 -0.66 -27.28 -2.98
N GLN A 19 -1.75 -28.01 -3.26
CA GLN A 19 -1.69 -29.37 -3.80
C GLN A 19 -1.35 -29.43 -5.29
N GLN A 20 -1.58 -28.35 -6.04
CA GLN A 20 -1.38 -28.29 -7.49
C GLN A 20 -0.01 -27.69 -7.88
N LEU A 21 0.67 -26.99 -6.96
CA LEU A 21 1.99 -26.42 -7.20
C LEU A 21 3.07 -27.49 -7.36
N ASP A 22 3.87 -27.38 -8.42
CA ASP A 22 5.02 -28.28 -8.66
C ASP A 22 6.27 -27.92 -7.83
N ASN A 23 6.49 -26.63 -7.58
CA ASN A 23 7.66 -26.12 -6.84
C ASN A 23 7.21 -25.37 -5.57
N PRO A 24 8.07 -25.30 -4.53
CA PRO A 24 7.79 -24.51 -3.34
C PRO A 24 7.50 -23.05 -3.67
N LEU A 25 6.44 -22.50 -3.09
CA LEU A 25 6.03 -21.10 -3.24
C LEU A 25 5.64 -20.54 -1.87
N THR A 26 6.20 -19.38 -1.50
CA THR A 26 5.74 -18.63 -0.32
C THR A 26 4.90 -17.44 -0.75
N VAL A 27 3.71 -17.31 -0.16
CA VAL A 27 2.82 -16.17 -0.32
C VAL A 27 2.56 -15.47 1.01
N PHE A 28 2.40 -14.16 0.97
CA PHE A 28 2.06 -13.34 2.13
C PHE A 28 0.59 -12.94 2.03
N LEU A 29 -0.24 -13.47 2.92
CA LEU A 29 -1.66 -13.18 2.97
C LEU A 29 -1.89 -11.89 3.76
N ILE A 30 -2.55 -10.93 3.11
CA ILE A 30 -2.92 -9.62 3.68
C ILE A 30 -4.44 -9.47 3.75
N GLY A 31 -4.89 -8.25 4.05
CA GLY A 31 -6.28 -7.85 3.87
C GLY A 31 -7.28 -8.66 4.69
N GLY A 32 -8.50 -8.79 4.16
CA GLY A 32 -9.61 -9.40 4.88
C GLY A 32 -9.41 -10.89 5.17
N GLY A 33 -8.65 -11.60 4.33
CA GLY A 33 -8.36 -13.02 4.53
C GLY A 33 -7.43 -13.29 5.71
N SER A 34 -6.38 -12.49 5.86
CA SER A 34 -5.50 -12.57 7.04
C SER A 34 -6.27 -12.25 8.33
N MET A 35 -7.09 -11.19 8.30
CA MET A 35 -7.96 -10.82 9.42
C MET A 35 -8.97 -11.93 9.77
N ALA A 36 -9.51 -12.64 8.78
CA ALA A 36 -10.42 -13.75 9.02
C ALA A 36 -9.73 -14.95 9.72
N PHE A 37 -8.49 -15.27 9.36
CA PHE A 37 -7.72 -16.29 10.07
C PHE A 37 -7.37 -15.92 11.51
N ARG A 38 -7.30 -14.61 11.80
CA ARG A 38 -7.10 -14.08 13.15
C ARG A 38 -8.40 -13.89 13.94
N GLY A 39 -9.56 -14.23 13.36
CA GLY A 39 -10.87 -14.06 14.02
C GLY A 39 -11.30 -12.59 14.16
N LEU A 40 -10.71 -11.68 13.38
CA LEU A 40 -11.04 -10.26 13.38
C LEU A 40 -12.13 -9.91 12.36
N LYS A 41 -12.43 -10.83 11.45
CA LYS A 41 -13.43 -10.66 10.39
C LYS A 41 -14.14 -11.98 10.10
N GLU A 42 -15.45 -11.98 10.09
CA GLU A 42 -16.23 -13.20 9.80
C GLU A 42 -16.10 -13.63 8.33
N THR A 43 -16.14 -12.67 7.40
CA THR A 43 -16.07 -12.94 5.96
C THR A 43 -15.38 -11.82 5.18
N THR A 44 -14.75 -12.19 4.06
CA THR A 44 -14.12 -11.27 3.09
C THR A 44 -14.71 -11.46 1.69
N LYS A 45 -14.52 -10.47 0.81
CA LYS A 45 -14.91 -10.55 -0.62
C LYS A 45 -13.79 -11.15 -1.47
N ASP A 46 -12.54 -10.96 -1.04
CA ASP A 46 -11.31 -11.19 -1.81
C ASP A 46 -10.25 -11.87 -0.93
N ILE A 47 -9.35 -12.64 -1.55
CA ILE A 47 -8.13 -13.19 -0.96
C ILE A 47 -6.95 -12.40 -1.54
N ASP A 48 -6.26 -11.63 -0.69
CA ASP A 48 -5.17 -10.75 -1.12
C ASP A 48 -3.81 -11.41 -0.83
N LEU A 49 -3.04 -11.72 -1.86
CA LEU A 49 -1.73 -12.40 -1.74
C LEU A 49 -0.60 -11.54 -2.30
N ILE A 50 0.51 -11.45 -1.59
CA ILE A 50 1.76 -10.88 -2.12
C ILE A 50 2.72 -12.01 -2.43
N VAL A 51 3.33 -11.96 -3.62
CA VAL A 51 4.43 -12.84 -4.04
C VAL A 51 5.75 -12.07 -4.09
N SER A 52 6.87 -12.78 -3.96
CA SER A 52 8.19 -12.17 -3.85
C SER A 52 8.87 -11.86 -5.18
N SER A 53 8.35 -12.39 -6.30
CA SER A 53 8.97 -12.24 -7.61
C SER A 53 7.98 -12.44 -8.76
N GLY A 54 8.39 -12.03 -9.97
CA GLY A 54 7.63 -12.30 -11.19
C GLY A 54 7.56 -13.80 -11.55
N ASP A 55 8.57 -14.58 -11.16
CA ASP A 55 8.57 -16.03 -11.33
C ASP A 55 7.51 -16.69 -10.43
N ASP A 56 7.44 -16.26 -9.16
CA ASP A 56 6.41 -16.69 -8.21
C ASP A 56 5.00 -16.33 -8.69
N LEU A 57 4.82 -15.11 -9.23
CA LEU A 57 3.56 -14.68 -9.84
C LEU A 57 3.17 -15.58 -11.01
N SER A 58 4.13 -15.88 -11.89
CA SER A 58 3.91 -16.70 -13.08
C SER A 58 3.53 -18.14 -12.69
N GLN A 59 4.20 -18.70 -11.69
CA GLN A 59 3.89 -20.02 -11.15
C GLN A 59 2.49 -20.06 -10.53
N LEU A 60 2.15 -19.09 -9.67
CA LEU A 60 0.84 -19.03 -9.02
C LEU A 60 -0.27 -18.86 -10.06
N GLN A 61 -0.07 -18.00 -11.07
CA GLN A 61 -1.03 -17.83 -12.15
C GLN A 61 -1.30 -19.14 -12.90
N ALA A 62 -0.26 -19.88 -13.29
CA ALA A 62 -0.43 -21.14 -14.02
C ALA A 62 -1.34 -22.11 -13.23
N VAL A 63 -1.09 -22.24 -11.93
CA VAL A 63 -1.89 -23.07 -11.03
C VAL A 63 -3.33 -22.57 -10.90
N LEU A 64 -3.55 -21.26 -10.73
CA LEU A 64 -4.89 -20.70 -10.63
C LEU A 64 -5.72 -20.96 -11.89
N LEU A 65 -5.13 -20.78 -13.07
CA LEU A 65 -5.80 -21.08 -14.35
C LEU A 65 -6.16 -22.56 -14.48
N GLU A 66 -5.27 -23.47 -14.07
CA GLU A 66 -5.55 -24.91 -14.06
C GLU A 66 -6.67 -25.30 -13.07
N LEU A 67 -6.79 -24.57 -11.96
CA LEU A 67 -7.84 -24.76 -10.96
C LEU A 67 -9.19 -24.15 -11.37
N GLY A 68 -9.28 -23.54 -12.55
CA GLY A 68 -10.52 -22.98 -13.10
C GLY A 68 -10.79 -21.54 -12.67
N TYR A 69 -9.75 -20.77 -12.31
CA TYR A 69 -9.88 -19.32 -12.20
C TYR A 69 -9.72 -18.65 -13.57
N ASP A 70 -10.49 -17.61 -13.83
CA ASP A 70 -10.36 -16.72 -14.97
C ASP A 70 -9.66 -15.42 -14.59
N ILE A 71 -8.91 -14.84 -15.54
CA ILE A 71 -8.31 -13.52 -15.37
C ILE A 71 -9.39 -12.45 -15.58
N VAL A 72 -9.72 -11.70 -14.54
CA VAL A 72 -10.76 -10.65 -14.59
C VAL A 72 -10.17 -9.28 -14.93
N ARG A 73 -8.90 -9.08 -14.61
CA ARG A 73 -8.16 -7.86 -14.96
C ARG A 73 -6.69 -8.19 -15.16
N GLU A 74 -6.17 -7.88 -16.33
CA GLU A 74 -4.73 -7.71 -16.56
C GLU A 74 -4.40 -6.22 -16.33
N PRO A 75 -3.29 -5.89 -15.65
CA PRO A 75 -2.83 -4.51 -15.58
C PRO A 75 -2.50 -4.02 -17.00
N ASP A 76 -2.81 -2.76 -17.29
CA ASP A 76 -2.34 -2.10 -18.52
C ASP A 76 -0.79 -2.04 -18.52
N GLU A 77 -0.13 -1.88 -19.68
CA GLU A 77 1.34 -1.89 -19.80
C GLU A 77 2.03 -0.92 -18.81
N GLU A 78 1.39 0.22 -18.50
CA GLU A 78 1.86 1.24 -17.55
C GLU A 78 1.83 0.77 -16.06
N TYR A 79 1.02 -0.24 -15.75
CA TYR A 79 0.90 -0.87 -14.43
C TYR A 79 1.73 -2.15 -14.28
N GLU A 80 2.27 -2.73 -15.36
CA GLU A 80 3.21 -3.85 -15.26
C GLU A 80 4.51 -3.42 -14.55
N GLU A 81 4.94 -2.17 -14.78
CA GLU A 81 6.15 -1.58 -14.18
C GLU A 81 5.98 -1.20 -12.69
N LEU A 82 4.74 -1.08 -12.19
CA LEU A 82 4.40 -0.66 -10.81
C LEU A 82 4.10 -1.82 -9.84
N GLY A 83 4.44 -3.05 -10.21
CA GLY A 83 4.15 -4.24 -9.39
C GLY A 83 2.81 -4.89 -9.74
N ALA A 84 2.72 -5.43 -10.97
CA ALA A 84 1.54 -6.05 -11.58
C ALA A 84 0.59 -6.75 -10.59
N GLN A 85 -0.52 -6.08 -10.26
CA GLN A 85 -1.66 -6.73 -9.61
C GLN A 85 -2.40 -7.57 -10.66
N ARG A 86 -2.58 -8.86 -10.40
CA ARG A 86 -3.43 -9.74 -11.21
C ARG A 86 -4.62 -10.20 -10.40
N ILE A 87 -5.81 -10.05 -10.98
CA ILE A 87 -7.08 -10.42 -10.33
C ILE A 87 -7.65 -11.65 -11.01
N PHE A 88 -7.78 -12.73 -10.25
CA PHE A 88 -8.32 -14.00 -10.68
C PHE A 88 -9.70 -14.22 -10.04
N GLU A 89 -10.68 -14.77 -10.75
CA GLU A 89 -12.00 -15.10 -10.19
C GLU A 89 -12.41 -16.52 -10.56
N ASN A 90 -12.95 -17.29 -9.60
CA ASN A 90 -13.49 -18.63 -9.84
C ASN A 90 -15.02 -18.61 -10.02
N ASP A 91 -15.61 -19.77 -10.34
CA ASP A 91 -17.07 -19.94 -10.53
C ASP A 91 -17.93 -19.57 -9.30
N ASP A 92 -17.37 -19.60 -8.09
CA ASP A 92 -18.07 -19.16 -6.87
C ASP A 92 -18.11 -17.62 -6.74
N GLY A 93 -17.41 -16.91 -7.61
CA GLY A 93 -17.21 -15.46 -7.56
C GLY A 93 -16.15 -15.03 -6.54
N CYS A 94 -15.31 -15.97 -6.06
CA CYS A 94 -14.19 -15.67 -5.19
C CYS A 94 -13.05 -15.08 -6.02
N ARG A 95 -12.52 -13.93 -5.58
CA ARG A 95 -11.34 -13.34 -6.20
C ARG A 95 -10.08 -13.58 -5.39
N ILE A 96 -9.00 -13.79 -6.13
CA ILE A 96 -7.63 -13.75 -5.61
C ILE A 96 -6.92 -12.58 -6.27
N ASP A 97 -6.56 -11.59 -5.46
CA ASP A 97 -5.79 -10.43 -5.86
C ASP A 97 -4.32 -10.73 -5.56
N VAL A 98 -3.50 -10.93 -6.60
CA VAL A 98 -2.09 -11.25 -6.46
C VAL A 98 -1.24 -10.03 -6.78
N PHE A 99 -0.43 -9.59 -5.81
CA PHE A 99 0.50 -8.47 -5.91
C PHE A 99 1.93 -8.97 -6.03
N ASN A 100 2.68 -8.47 -7.02
CA ASN A 100 4.11 -8.76 -7.13
C ASN A 100 4.93 -7.72 -6.38
N GLN A 101 5.42 -8.08 -5.19
CA GLN A 101 6.20 -7.26 -4.26
C GLN A 101 5.49 -5.99 -3.74
N GLN A 102 4.92 -5.17 -4.61
CA GLN A 102 4.29 -3.90 -4.28
C GLN A 102 2.77 -4.00 -4.32
N VAL A 103 2.12 -3.44 -3.29
CA VAL A 103 0.67 -3.42 -3.12
C VAL A 103 0.13 -2.04 -3.50
N ILE A 104 -0.77 -2.01 -4.49
CA ILE A 104 -1.50 -0.81 -4.96
C ILE A 104 -0.54 0.30 -5.45
N GLY A 105 0.70 -0.02 -5.80
CA GLY A 105 1.72 0.99 -6.17
C GLY A 105 2.12 1.91 -5.00
N LYS A 106 1.76 1.56 -3.76
CA LYS A 106 1.94 2.43 -2.60
C LYS A 106 2.76 1.84 -1.46
N LEU A 107 2.85 0.52 -1.29
CA LEU A 107 3.67 -0.11 -0.25
C LEU A 107 4.37 -1.35 -0.79
N ILE A 108 5.63 -1.55 -0.43
CA ILE A 108 6.47 -2.68 -0.83
C ILE A 108 6.51 -3.73 0.28
N LEU A 109 6.54 -5.01 -0.07
CA LEU A 109 6.85 -6.12 0.84
C LEU A 109 8.33 -6.04 1.28
N SER A 110 8.59 -5.19 2.27
CA SER A 110 9.91 -4.95 2.83
C SER A 110 10.45 -6.17 3.58
N SER A 111 11.74 -6.19 3.88
CA SER A 111 12.32 -7.22 4.76
C SER A 111 11.70 -7.19 6.15
N GLY A 112 11.34 -6.01 6.67
CA GLY A 112 10.66 -5.86 7.96
C GLY A 112 9.31 -6.56 8.00
N ILE A 113 8.47 -6.34 6.98
CA ILE A 113 7.17 -7.02 6.86
C ILE A 113 7.36 -8.54 6.79
N ARG A 114 8.34 -9.03 6.01
CA ARG A 114 8.63 -10.47 5.90
C ARG A 114 9.05 -11.06 7.24
N GLU A 115 9.94 -10.40 7.97
CA GLU A 115 10.44 -10.88 9.26
C GLU A 115 9.34 -10.97 10.34
N ARG A 116 8.37 -10.04 10.29
CA ARG A 116 7.22 -10.03 11.21
C ARG A 116 6.07 -10.95 10.77
N SER A 117 6.13 -11.49 9.55
CA SER A 117 5.09 -12.37 9.04
C SER A 117 5.16 -13.75 9.71
N GLU A 118 3.99 -14.33 9.97
CA GLU A 118 3.84 -15.59 10.70
C GLU A 118 3.49 -16.71 9.72
N ARG A 119 4.36 -17.73 9.60
CA ARG A 119 4.02 -18.95 8.85
C ARG A 119 2.82 -19.65 9.47
N TYR A 120 1.71 -19.69 8.73
CA TYR A 120 0.41 -20.10 9.25
C TYR A 120 -0.12 -21.37 8.59
N LEU A 121 0.00 -21.50 7.26
CA LEU A 121 -0.33 -22.72 6.53
C LEU A 121 0.86 -23.23 5.73
N ASP A 122 0.88 -24.53 5.51
CA ASP A 122 1.90 -25.22 4.72
C ASP A 122 1.29 -26.35 3.85
N PRO A 123 0.25 -26.08 3.03
CA PRO A 123 -0.38 -27.12 2.24
C PRO A 123 0.46 -27.48 1.01
N GLY A 124 0.92 -28.72 0.95
CA GLY A 124 1.68 -29.23 -0.20
C GLY A 124 2.96 -28.43 -0.42
N ASN A 125 3.05 -27.74 -1.55
CA ASN A 125 4.19 -26.89 -1.90
C ASN A 125 3.94 -25.39 -1.63
N LEU A 126 2.81 -25.00 -1.05
CA LEU A 126 2.52 -23.62 -0.68
C LEU A 126 2.85 -23.37 0.79
N VAL A 127 3.60 -22.30 1.05
CA VAL A 127 3.73 -21.69 2.38
C VAL A 127 2.89 -20.42 2.39
N VAL A 128 1.96 -20.31 3.36
CA VAL A 128 1.17 -19.10 3.58
C VAL A 128 1.64 -18.43 4.86
N GLU A 129 2.19 -17.24 4.73
CA GLU A 129 2.56 -16.39 5.84
C GLU A 129 1.51 -15.30 6.04
N LEU A 130 1.02 -15.14 7.28
CA LEU A 130 0.13 -14.05 7.63
C LEU A 130 0.96 -12.84 7.98
N VAL A 131 0.74 -11.75 7.25
CA VAL A 131 1.32 -10.45 7.59
C VAL A 131 0.86 -10.01 8.99
N SER A 132 1.72 -9.27 9.69
CA SER A 132 1.44 -8.82 11.06
C SER A 132 0.22 -7.88 11.10
N PRO A 133 -0.52 -7.80 12.23
CA PRO A 133 -1.60 -6.82 12.39
C PRO A 133 -1.16 -5.37 12.14
N GLU A 134 0.06 -5.01 12.57
CA GLU A 134 0.68 -3.69 12.38
C GLU A 134 0.80 -3.35 10.89
N ASP A 135 1.34 -4.28 10.10
CA ASP A 135 1.56 -4.09 8.68
C ASP A 135 0.23 -4.12 7.91
N ILE A 136 -0.75 -4.94 8.31
CA ILE A 136 -2.10 -4.92 7.75
C ILE A 136 -2.77 -3.56 8.03
N PHE A 137 -2.61 -3.00 9.23
CA PHE A 137 -3.13 -1.68 9.56
C PHE A 137 -2.56 -0.61 8.61
N LEU A 138 -1.26 -0.65 8.33
CA LEU A 138 -0.62 0.26 7.37
C LEU A 138 -1.15 0.05 5.94
N PHE A 139 -1.26 -1.19 5.46
CA PHE A 139 -1.87 -1.48 4.15
C PHE A 139 -3.30 -0.93 4.04
N LYS A 140 -4.09 -1.04 5.11
CA LYS A 140 -5.46 -0.53 5.16
C LYS A 140 -5.51 0.99 5.13
N ALA A 141 -4.65 1.66 5.89
CA ALA A 141 -4.57 3.12 5.95
C ALA A 141 -4.23 3.72 4.57
N VAL A 142 -3.43 3.02 3.77
CA VAL A 142 -2.97 3.50 2.46
C VAL A 142 -3.95 3.18 1.32
N ALA A 143 -4.85 2.20 1.51
CA ALA A 143 -5.78 1.74 0.48
C ALA A 143 -6.90 2.76 0.14
N GLY A 144 -7.27 3.62 1.09
CA GLY A 144 -8.23 4.73 0.86
C GLY A 144 -9.68 4.29 0.59
N ARG A 145 -10.10 3.11 1.04
CA ARG A 145 -11.51 2.67 0.90
C ARG A 145 -12.24 2.81 2.23
N VAL A 146 -13.51 3.22 2.17
CA VAL A 146 -14.36 3.39 3.36
C VAL A 146 -14.46 2.12 4.22
N ASP A 147 -14.59 0.95 3.58
CA ASP A 147 -14.65 -0.35 4.30
C ASP A 147 -13.35 -0.64 5.10
N ASP A 148 -12.22 0.00 4.78
CA ASP A 148 -10.93 -0.24 5.44
C ASP A 148 -10.83 0.46 6.81
N ILE A 149 -11.63 1.50 7.10
CA ILE A 149 -11.65 2.19 8.40
C ILE A 149 -12.16 1.28 9.52
N GLU A 150 -13.23 0.51 9.25
CA GLU A 150 -13.76 -0.48 10.20
C GLU A 150 -12.75 -1.62 10.45
N ASP A 151 -11.99 -2.00 9.42
CA ASP A 151 -10.91 -2.99 9.54
C ASP A 151 -9.76 -2.43 10.38
N MET A 152 -9.34 -1.18 10.17
CA MET A 152 -8.35 -0.48 11.00
C MET A 152 -8.79 -0.42 12.46
N PHE A 153 -10.05 -0.05 12.72
CA PHE A 153 -10.59 0.01 14.08
C PHE A 153 -10.57 -1.37 14.76
N SER A 154 -10.89 -2.44 14.03
CA SER A 154 -10.83 -3.83 14.51
C SER A 154 -9.41 -4.26 14.84
N LEU A 155 -8.43 -3.91 13.99
CA LEU A 155 -7.01 -4.19 14.22
C LEU A 155 -6.48 -3.47 15.44
N MET A 156 -6.89 -2.23 15.71
CA MET A 156 -6.47 -1.52 16.92
C MET A 156 -6.85 -2.24 18.22
N GLN A 157 -7.94 -3.02 18.21
CA GLN A 157 -8.37 -3.80 19.39
C GLN A 157 -7.42 -4.96 19.71
N THR A 158 -6.48 -5.31 18.81
CA THR A 158 -5.46 -6.33 19.08
C THR A 158 -4.28 -5.81 19.88
N GLY A 159 -4.20 -4.49 20.12
CA GLY A 159 -3.09 -3.86 20.84
C GLY A 159 -1.86 -3.64 19.96
N LEU A 160 -2.05 -3.01 18.80
CA LEU A 160 -0.98 -2.72 17.83
C LEU A 160 0.20 -1.98 18.47
N GLU A 161 1.41 -2.41 18.10
CA GLU A 161 2.64 -1.69 18.42
C GLU A 161 2.88 -0.57 17.41
N PHE A 162 2.38 0.65 17.71
CA PHE A 162 2.47 1.77 16.77
C PHE A 162 3.91 2.19 16.42
N ASP A 163 4.88 1.95 17.29
CA ASP A 163 6.30 2.17 16.99
C ASP A 163 6.76 1.31 15.80
N VAL A 164 6.20 0.09 15.65
CA VAL A 164 6.47 -0.79 14.50
C VAL A 164 5.81 -0.22 13.24
N VAL A 165 4.58 0.28 13.35
CA VAL A 165 3.87 0.90 12.21
C VAL A 165 4.59 2.16 11.73
N GLU A 166 5.06 2.99 12.66
CA GLU A 166 5.83 4.20 12.36
C GLU A 166 7.17 3.87 11.70
N ALA A 167 7.93 2.93 12.26
CA ALA A 167 9.20 2.50 11.67
C ALA A 167 9.02 1.88 10.27
N GLU A 168 7.94 1.12 10.04
CA GLU A 168 7.63 0.62 8.70
C GLU A 168 7.21 1.75 7.76
N LEU A 169 6.40 2.72 8.21
CA LEU A 169 6.04 3.90 7.40
C LEU A 169 7.28 4.65 6.91
N GLU A 170 8.25 4.90 7.79
CA GLU A 170 9.54 5.52 7.45
C GLU A 170 10.32 4.68 6.44
N THR A 171 10.42 3.36 6.67
CA THR A 171 11.07 2.42 5.75
C THR A 171 10.42 2.48 4.36
N GLN A 172 9.10 2.62 4.28
CA GLN A 172 8.37 2.70 3.02
C GLN A 172 8.64 4.01 2.28
N VAL A 173 8.75 5.14 2.99
CA VAL A 173 9.19 6.42 2.40
C VAL A 173 10.57 6.28 1.75
N GLU A 174 11.52 5.63 2.43
CA GLU A 174 12.85 5.38 1.89
C GLU A 174 12.82 4.45 0.67
N LEU A 175 12.07 3.34 0.73
CA LEU A 175 12.01 2.35 -0.35
C LEU A 175 11.30 2.86 -1.60
N LEU A 176 10.32 3.75 -1.44
CA LEU A 176 9.55 4.31 -2.54
C LEU A 176 10.14 5.59 -3.10
N GLU A 177 11.07 6.23 -2.36
CA GLU A 177 11.64 7.54 -2.67
C GLU A 177 10.56 8.63 -2.85
N GLN A 178 9.44 8.51 -2.13
CA GLN A 178 8.33 9.46 -2.17
C GLN A 178 7.54 9.48 -0.84
N GLU A 179 6.87 10.61 -0.58
CA GLU A 179 6.07 10.81 0.64
C GLU A 179 4.56 10.92 0.35
N LEU A 180 4.14 11.00 -0.92
CA LEU A 180 2.73 11.22 -1.28
C LEU A 180 1.77 10.19 -0.67
N PHE A 181 2.19 8.93 -0.55
CA PHE A 181 1.31 7.90 0.00
C PHE A 181 0.93 8.14 1.49
N VAL A 182 1.74 8.91 2.23
CA VAL A 182 1.51 9.26 3.63
C VAL A 182 0.28 10.15 3.79
N THR A 183 -0.08 10.93 2.76
CA THR A 183 -1.31 11.74 2.76
C THR A 183 -2.58 10.88 2.87
N TYR A 184 -2.58 9.68 2.28
CA TYR A 184 -3.70 8.73 2.42
C TYR A 184 -3.76 8.15 3.84
N VAL A 185 -2.60 7.92 4.47
CA VAL A 185 -2.55 7.50 5.87
C VAL A 185 -3.17 8.58 6.75
N ASN A 186 -2.86 9.86 6.50
CA ASN A 186 -3.42 10.99 7.25
C ASN A 186 -4.94 11.08 7.12
N GLU A 187 -5.46 10.90 5.91
CA GLU A 187 -6.90 10.87 5.63
C GLU A 187 -7.55 9.70 6.39
N ALA A 188 -7.00 8.50 6.30
CA ALA A 188 -7.52 7.33 7.00
C ALA A 188 -7.51 7.48 8.53
N LEU A 189 -6.47 8.10 9.10
CA LEU A 189 -6.41 8.38 10.54
C LEU A 189 -7.43 9.45 10.96
N THR A 190 -7.66 10.45 10.11
CA THR A 190 -8.71 11.46 10.31
C THR A 190 -10.09 10.79 10.30
N ASP A 191 -10.38 9.99 9.29
CA ASP A 191 -11.63 9.22 9.19
C ASP A 191 -11.84 8.30 10.38
N LEU A 192 -10.79 7.62 10.85
CA LEU A 192 -10.82 6.78 12.03
C LEU A 192 -11.18 7.58 13.29
N THR A 193 -10.65 8.80 13.43
CA THR A 193 -11.01 9.73 14.50
C THR A 193 -12.46 10.16 14.39
N GLU A 194 -12.93 10.55 13.21
CA GLU A 194 -14.29 11.03 13.00
C GLU A 194 -15.35 9.94 13.24
N GLN A 195 -15.09 8.72 12.77
CA GLN A 195 -16.04 7.61 12.83
C GLN A 195 -16.04 6.90 14.19
N HIS A 196 -14.86 6.74 14.81
CA HIS A 196 -14.72 5.94 16.02
C HIS A 196 -14.22 6.71 17.25
N ASN A 197 -13.90 8.00 17.12
CA ASN A 197 -13.36 8.84 18.19
C ASN A 197 -12.08 8.23 18.83
N VAL A 198 -11.19 7.73 17.97
CA VAL A 198 -9.93 7.10 18.34
C VAL A 198 -8.78 7.89 17.74
N THR A 199 -7.77 8.20 18.56
CA THR A 199 -6.51 8.79 18.13
C THR A 199 -5.37 7.79 18.29
N THR A 200 -4.33 7.94 17.46
CA THR A 200 -3.13 7.09 17.45
C THR A 200 -1.88 7.95 17.59
N PRO A 201 -0.76 7.38 18.08
CA PRO A 201 0.54 8.06 18.08
C PRO A 201 0.97 8.57 16.69
N LEU A 202 0.52 7.92 15.61
CA LEU A 202 0.86 8.28 14.22
C LEU A 202 0.28 9.63 13.76
N HIS A 203 -0.75 10.17 14.41
CA HIS A 203 -1.42 11.39 13.94
C HIS A 203 -0.47 12.59 13.81
N GLY A 204 0.46 12.74 14.76
CA GLY A 204 1.45 13.81 14.72
C GLY A 204 2.45 13.64 13.56
N PRO A 205 3.22 12.55 13.53
CA PRO A 205 4.20 12.29 12.48
C PRO A 205 3.61 12.33 11.06
N VAL A 206 2.45 11.70 10.86
CA VAL A 206 1.78 11.64 9.55
C VAL A 206 1.27 13.00 9.10
N ALA A 207 0.75 13.82 10.02
CA ALA A 207 0.30 15.18 9.70
C ALA A 207 1.47 16.09 9.30
N GLU A 208 2.61 15.99 9.99
CA GLU A 208 3.83 16.75 9.65
C GLU A 208 4.36 16.38 8.25
N ILE A 209 4.39 15.09 7.91
CA ILE A 209 4.75 14.66 6.55
C ILE A 209 3.74 15.19 5.53
N THR A 210 2.44 15.08 5.82
CA THR A 210 1.36 15.52 4.92
C THR A 210 1.42 17.02 4.62
N GLU A 211 1.66 17.85 5.63
CA GLU A 211 1.82 19.30 5.46
C GLU A 211 2.97 19.63 4.52
N ARG A 212 4.15 18.99 4.72
CA ARG A 212 5.31 19.16 3.84
C ARG A 212 5.01 18.75 2.39
N VAL A 213 4.29 17.64 2.19
CA VAL A 213 3.88 17.16 0.85
C VAL A 213 2.94 18.17 0.17
N TYR A 214 1.98 18.75 0.89
CA TYR A 214 1.07 19.74 0.31
C TYR A 214 1.78 21.06 -0.04
N GLU A 215 2.69 21.54 0.80
CA GLU A 215 3.54 22.69 0.46
C GLU A 215 4.30 22.48 -0.85
N GLU A 216 4.88 21.28 -1.01
CA GLU A 216 5.62 20.88 -2.21
C GLU A 216 4.72 20.81 -3.44
N LEU A 217 3.51 20.23 -3.33
CA LEU A 217 2.54 20.21 -4.43
C LEU A 217 2.08 21.61 -4.84
N GLU A 218 1.86 22.51 -3.89
CA GLU A 218 1.44 23.88 -4.19
C GLU A 218 2.52 24.64 -4.98
N VAL A 219 3.79 24.51 -4.59
CA VAL A 219 4.92 25.06 -5.36
C VAL A 219 4.99 24.44 -6.76
N LEU A 220 4.84 23.12 -6.88
CA LEU A 220 4.85 22.44 -8.18
C LEU A 220 3.66 22.81 -9.07
N HIS A 221 2.50 23.10 -8.48
CA HIS A 221 1.32 23.57 -9.19
C HIS A 221 1.52 25.00 -9.71
N ALA A 222 2.13 25.87 -8.91
CA ALA A 222 2.50 27.22 -9.32
C ALA A 222 3.61 27.22 -10.39
N LEU A 223 4.39 26.15 -10.55
CA LEU A 223 5.39 26.00 -11.60
C LEU A 223 4.80 25.49 -12.93
N ASP A 224 3.84 26.24 -13.49
CA ASP A 224 3.30 26.00 -14.85
C ASP A 224 4.28 26.43 -15.97
N GLU A 225 5.16 27.37 -15.66
CA GLU A 225 6.35 27.75 -16.42
C GLU A 225 7.54 27.96 -15.47
N PRO A 226 8.80 28.00 -15.98
CA PRO A 226 9.95 28.35 -15.14
C PRO A 226 9.73 29.71 -14.46
N LYS A 227 9.81 29.78 -13.13
CA LYS A 227 9.56 31.02 -12.34
C LYS A 227 10.73 31.35 -11.41
N SER A 228 10.93 32.63 -11.09
CA SER A 228 11.88 32.96 -10.01
C SER A 228 11.25 32.71 -8.65
N VAL A 229 12.06 32.56 -7.60
CA VAL A 229 11.55 32.42 -6.22
C VAL A 229 10.72 33.64 -5.79
N ALA A 230 11.04 34.83 -6.30
CA ALA A 230 10.27 36.04 -6.02
C ALA A 230 8.88 36.01 -6.69
N ASP A 231 8.78 35.43 -7.89
CA ASP A 231 7.49 35.27 -8.58
C ASP A 231 6.63 34.23 -7.84
N LEU A 232 7.21 33.08 -7.45
CA LEU A 232 6.55 32.05 -6.64
C LEU A 232 6.07 32.61 -5.30
N GLN A 233 6.90 33.41 -4.63
CA GLN A 233 6.55 34.10 -3.39
C GLN A 233 5.30 34.98 -3.57
N GLN A 234 5.25 35.76 -4.64
CA GLN A 234 4.14 36.67 -4.91
C GLN A 234 2.85 35.92 -5.26
N GLU A 235 2.95 34.80 -5.97
CA GLU A 235 1.81 33.99 -6.40
C GLU A 235 1.21 33.17 -5.25
N LEU A 236 2.06 32.57 -4.41
CA LEU A 236 1.66 31.75 -3.26
C LEU A 236 1.30 32.59 -2.02
N ASP A 237 1.65 33.88 -2.00
CA ASP A 237 1.53 34.78 -0.84
C ASP A 237 2.28 34.26 0.41
N TRP A 238 3.44 33.64 0.20
CA TRP A 238 4.26 33.03 1.26
C TRP A 238 5.54 33.84 1.54
N PRO A 239 6.18 33.68 2.70
CA PRO A 239 7.51 34.24 2.96
C PRO A 239 8.56 33.67 2.00
N ALA A 240 9.48 34.53 1.52
CA ALA A 240 10.55 34.10 0.62
C ALA A 240 11.41 32.97 1.20
N ALA A 241 11.63 32.97 2.52
CA ALA A 241 12.42 31.94 3.19
C ALA A 241 11.74 30.56 3.11
N ASP A 242 10.42 30.52 3.23
CA ASP A 242 9.64 29.28 3.22
C ASP A 242 9.63 28.69 1.80
N VAL A 243 9.38 29.53 0.79
CA VAL A 243 9.46 29.12 -0.63
C VAL A 243 10.87 28.63 -0.99
N GLN A 244 11.93 29.30 -0.50
CA GLN A 244 13.31 28.86 -0.73
C GLN A 244 13.58 27.49 -0.12
N GLU A 245 13.09 27.24 1.09
CA GLU A 245 13.24 25.97 1.76
C GLU A 245 12.49 24.85 1.04
N ILE A 246 11.26 25.10 0.58
CA ILE A 246 10.48 24.13 -0.20
C ILE A 246 11.16 23.81 -1.53
N VAL A 247 11.64 24.83 -2.25
CA VAL A 247 12.40 24.64 -3.50
C VAL A 247 13.66 23.81 -3.26
N ARG A 248 14.37 24.02 -2.14
CA ARG A 248 15.54 23.22 -1.77
C ARG A 248 15.18 21.75 -1.57
N ARG A 249 14.09 21.45 -0.85
CA ARG A 249 13.61 20.07 -0.68
C ARG A 249 13.22 19.43 -2.01
N LEU A 250 12.50 20.16 -2.87
CA LEU A 250 12.13 19.69 -4.21
C LEU A 250 13.34 19.46 -5.12
N GLU A 251 14.42 20.22 -4.96
CA GLU A 251 15.68 20.03 -5.70
C GLU A 251 16.44 18.80 -5.18
N GLU A 252 16.44 18.56 -3.86
CA GLU A 252 16.99 17.33 -3.26
C GLU A 252 16.26 16.06 -3.72
N LYS A 253 14.97 16.17 -4.06
CA LYS A 253 14.15 15.11 -4.65
C LYS A 253 14.25 15.01 -6.18
N ASP A 254 15.10 15.82 -6.81
CA ASP A 254 15.21 15.94 -8.29
C ASP A 254 13.89 16.33 -9.00
N THR A 255 12.88 16.79 -8.26
CA THR A 255 11.56 17.18 -8.79
C THR A 255 11.60 18.54 -9.50
N VAL A 256 12.50 19.43 -9.06
CA VAL A 256 12.78 20.72 -9.70
C VAL A 256 14.28 20.92 -9.90
N ALA A 257 14.65 21.91 -10.71
CA ALA A 257 16.03 22.39 -10.77
C ALA A 257 16.09 23.91 -10.88
N VAL A 258 17.14 24.50 -10.32
CA VAL A 258 17.34 25.94 -10.38
C VAL A 258 18.39 26.28 -11.45
N THR A 259 17.93 26.81 -12.60
CA THR A 259 18.79 27.24 -13.72
C THR A 259 18.70 28.76 -13.87
N ASP A 260 19.84 29.46 -13.86
CA ASP A 260 19.90 30.92 -14.01
C ASP A 260 18.96 31.71 -13.07
N GLY A 261 18.73 31.20 -11.86
CA GLY A 261 17.86 31.79 -10.86
C GLY A 261 16.35 31.59 -11.10
N ARG A 262 15.98 30.71 -12.04
CA ARG A 262 14.61 30.24 -12.26
C ARG A 262 14.49 28.78 -11.83
N VAL A 263 13.40 28.48 -11.14
CA VAL A 263 13.01 27.12 -10.75
C VAL A 263 12.24 26.51 -11.91
N GLU A 264 12.68 25.33 -12.35
CA GLU A 264 12.13 24.56 -13.47
C GLU A 264 11.63 23.21 -12.96
N ARG A 265 10.38 22.87 -13.26
CA ARG A 265 9.81 21.56 -12.91
C ARG A 265 10.40 20.46 -13.79
N ARG A 266 10.91 19.39 -13.17
CA ARG A 266 11.48 18.20 -13.83
C ARG A 266 10.60 16.98 -13.74
N SER A 267 9.88 16.82 -12.62
CA SER A 267 8.97 15.71 -12.37
C SER A 267 7.64 16.21 -11.83
N THR A 268 6.60 15.38 -11.98
CA THR A 268 5.30 15.60 -11.34
C THR A 268 5.13 14.82 -10.04
N THR A 269 6.04 13.90 -9.74
CA THR A 269 5.97 12.98 -8.59
C THR A 269 6.84 13.48 -7.45
N ILE A 270 6.33 13.38 -6.22
CA ILE A 270 6.96 13.73 -4.93
C ILE A 270 6.67 12.67 -3.88
#